data_AF-A0AA37SN69-F1
#
_entry.id   AF-A0AA37SN69-F1
#
_cell.length_a   1.000
_cell.length_b   1.000
_cell.length_c   1.000
_cell.angle_alpha   90.00
_cell.angle_beta   90.00
_cell.angle_gamma   90.00
#
_symmetry.space_group_name_H-M   'P 1'
#
loop_
_entity.id
_entity.type
_entity.pdbx_description
1 polymer ?
#
loop_
_entity_poly.entity_id
_entity_poly.type
_entity_poly.pdbx_seq_one_letter_code
_entity_poly.pdbx_strand_id
1 'polypeptide(L)'
;MYAFQYITSSDATLKENLRPINDALAKIMQINPMIYDFKPEVFQGASEDKMQELQSGSTNQYGVIAQELEKIYPDLVKVDKDNGLYGVNYQGLIPVLIKALQEQQVAISELSAKISKLKNGE
;
A
#
# COMPACT_ATOMS: atom_id res chain seq x y z
N MET A 1 -9.39 -14.62 -21.65
CA MET A 1 -8.82 -13.94 -20.47
C MET A 1 -9.57 -14.47 -19.25
N TYR A 2 -8.98 -15.39 -18.49
CA TYR A 2 -9.58 -15.92 -17.27
C TYR A 2 -9.15 -15.02 -16.11
N ALA A 3 -10.09 -14.27 -15.52
CA ALA A 3 -9.84 -13.58 -14.27
C ALA A 3 -10.12 -14.55 -13.12
N PHE A 4 -9.09 -15.18 -12.58
CA PHE A 4 -9.21 -15.89 -11.32
C PHE A 4 -9.25 -14.85 -10.20
N GLN A 5 -10.44 -14.55 -9.70
CA GLN A 5 -10.56 -13.76 -8.47
C GLN A 5 -10.04 -14.62 -7.32
N TYR A 6 -8.97 -14.17 -6.66
CA TYR A 6 -8.48 -14.81 -5.45
C TYR A 6 -9.45 -14.50 -4.31
N ILE A 7 -10.39 -15.42 -4.04
CA ILE A 7 -11.25 -15.37 -2.87
C ILE A 7 -10.46 -15.96 -1.70
N THR A 8 -10.24 -15.16 -0.66
CA THR A 8 -9.62 -15.60 0.60
C THR A 8 -10.70 -15.67 1.68
N SER A 9 -10.66 -16.73 2.49
CA SER A 9 -11.60 -16.87 3.61
C SER A 9 -11.35 -15.77 4.65
N SER A 10 -12.41 -15.07 5.05
CA SER A 10 -12.35 -13.91 5.97
C SER A 10 -13.45 -13.95 7.02
N ASP A 11 -13.97 -15.13 7.32
CA ASP A 11 -15.04 -15.35 8.30
C ASP A 11 -14.61 -14.97 9.72
N ALA A 12 -15.52 -14.41 10.52
CA ALA A 12 -15.24 -14.00 11.89
C ALA A 12 -14.88 -15.20 12.79
N THR A 13 -15.42 -16.38 12.52
CA THR A 13 -15.14 -17.62 13.28
C THR A 13 -13.71 -18.12 13.11
N LEU A 14 -13.00 -17.65 12.09
CA LEU A 14 -11.60 -18.01 11.80
C LEU A 14 -10.60 -16.99 12.38
N LYS A 15 -11.07 -16.02 13.18
CA LYS A 15 -10.25 -14.91 13.69
C LYS A 15 -10.40 -14.77 15.19
N GLU A 16 -9.30 -14.41 15.84
CA GLU A 16 -9.24 -14.10 17.27
C GLU A 16 -8.43 -12.82 17.51
N ASN A 17 -8.50 -12.27 18.73
CA ASN A 17 -7.72 -11.09 19.14
C ASN A 17 -7.91 -9.84 18.24
N LEU A 18 -9.14 -9.60 17.78
CA LEU A 18 -9.50 -8.48 16.92
C LEU A 18 -9.22 -7.14 17.60
N ARG A 19 -8.49 -6.25 16.90
CA ARG A 19 -8.15 -4.90 17.37
C ARG A 19 -8.44 -3.89 16.27
N PRO A 20 -8.88 -2.67 16.61
CA PRO A 20 -9.05 -1.61 15.62
C PRO A 20 -7.69 -1.18 15.07
N ILE A 21 -7.68 -0.78 13.79
CA ILE A 21 -6.56 -0.04 13.20
C ILE A 21 -6.72 1.42 13.66
N ASN A 22 -5.65 1.99 14.21
CA ASN A 22 -5.60 3.38 14.67
C ASN A 22 -4.47 4.12 13.95
N ASP A 23 -4.60 5.45 13.87
CA ASP A 23 -3.61 6.37 13.29
C ASP A 23 -3.25 6.02 11.84
N ALA A 24 -4.20 5.43 11.11
CA ALA A 24 -3.94 4.89 9.78
C ALA A 24 -3.57 6.00 8.80
N LEU A 25 -4.30 7.12 8.81
CA LEU A 25 -4.03 8.28 7.97
C LEU A 25 -2.65 8.86 8.28
N ALA A 26 -2.34 9.10 9.56
CA ALA A 26 -1.06 9.67 9.99
C ALA A 26 0.13 8.81 9.55
N LYS A 27 -0.01 7.48 9.58
CA LYS A 27 1.04 6.55 9.12
C LYS A 27 1.12 6.46 7.60
N ILE A 28 0.00 6.40 6.89
CA ILE A 28 0.00 6.36 5.41
C ILE A 28 0.62 7.64 4.83
N MET A 29 0.41 8.79 5.47
CA MET A 29 1.02 10.07 5.05
C MET A 29 2.55 10.10 5.15
N GLN A 30 3.18 9.13 5.84
CA GLN A 30 4.64 8.99 5.92
C GLN A 30 5.21 8.06 4.84
N ILE A 31 4.36 7.37 4.08
CA ILE A 31 4.78 6.47 3.00
C ILE A 31 5.00 7.29 1.73
N ASN A 32 6.07 6.98 1.01
CA ASN A 32 6.35 7.54 -0.31
C ASN A 32 5.98 6.54 -1.42
N PRO A 33 4.88 6.76 -2.16
CA PRO A 33 4.60 6.01 -3.37
C PRO A 33 5.61 6.40 -4.45
N MET A 34 6.15 5.40 -5.14
CA MET A 34 7.19 5.56 -6.15
C MET A 34 6.75 4.94 -7.47
N ILE A 35 7.18 5.56 -8.56
CA ILE A 35 7.23 4.94 -9.88
C ILE A 35 8.67 4.48 -10.08
N TYR A 36 8.87 3.24 -10.53
CA TYR A 36 10.19 2.68 -10.74
C TYR A 36 10.21 1.75 -11.94
N ASP A 37 11.41 1.54 -12.47
CA ASP A 37 11.70 0.45 -13.40
C ASP A 37 12.58 -0.56 -12.70
N PHE A 38 12.39 -1.82 -13.07
CA PHE A 38 13.30 -2.85 -12.60
C PHE A 38 14.63 -2.75 -13.32
N LYS A 39 15.70 -3.03 -12.58
CA LYS A 39 17.02 -3.20 -13.17
C LYS A 39 17.00 -4.40 -14.14
N PRO A 40 17.56 -4.30 -15.36
CA PRO A 40 17.53 -5.41 -16.33
C PRO A 40 18.11 -6.72 -15.77
N GLU A 41 19.07 -6.65 -14.85
CA GLU A 41 19.72 -7.79 -14.23
C GLU A 41 18.79 -8.63 -13.34
N VAL A 42 17.62 -8.10 -12.95
CA VAL A 42 16.59 -8.84 -12.20
C VAL A 42 15.93 -9.91 -13.08
N PHE A 43 15.90 -9.71 -14.39
CA PHE A 43 15.21 -10.59 -15.34
C PHE A 43 16.20 -11.35 -16.25
N GLN A 44 17.26 -11.90 -15.65
CA GLN A 44 18.20 -12.77 -16.36
C GLN A 44 17.45 -13.97 -16.99
N GLY A 45 17.61 -14.14 -18.31
CA GLY A 45 16.93 -15.19 -19.07
C GLY A 45 15.54 -14.81 -19.61
N ALA A 46 15.11 -13.55 -19.47
CA ALA A 46 13.94 -13.05 -20.19
C ALA A 46 14.17 -12.97 -21.71
N SER A 47 13.10 -12.91 -22.49
CA SER A 47 13.17 -12.78 -23.95
C SER A 47 13.87 -11.47 -24.36
N GLU A 48 14.44 -11.45 -25.57
CA GLU A 48 15.08 -10.25 -26.13
C GLU A 48 14.12 -9.04 -26.11
N ASP A 49 12.86 -9.24 -26.48
CA ASP A 49 11.81 -8.21 -26.42
C ASP A 49 11.62 -7.65 -25.00
N LYS A 50 11.63 -8.52 -23.98
CA LYS A 50 11.46 -8.09 -22.58
C LYS A 50 12.70 -7.38 -22.06
N MET A 51 13.89 -7.81 -22.48
CA MET A 51 15.14 -7.13 -22.12
C MET A 51 15.22 -5.73 -22.75
N GLN A 52 14.76 -5.58 -23.99
CA GLN A 52 14.68 -4.28 -24.65
C GLN A 52 13.68 -3.34 -23.94
N GLU A 53 12.52 -3.87 -23.54
CA GLU A 53 11.53 -3.12 -22.76
C GLU A 53 12.12 -2.64 -21.41
N LEU A 54 12.82 -3.51 -20.67
CA LEU A 54 13.45 -3.15 -19.39
C LEU A 54 14.57 -2.11 -19.55
N GLN A 55 15.40 -2.23 -20.60
CA GLN A 55 16.47 -1.27 -20.89
C GLN A 55 15.95 0.09 -21.33
N SER A 56 14.74 0.15 -21.91
CA SER A 56 14.10 1.41 -22.30
C SER A 56 13.64 2.26 -21.10
N GLY A 57 13.61 1.69 -19.88
CA GLY A 57 13.15 2.40 -18.68
C GLY A 57 11.70 2.88 -18.79
N SER A 58 10.84 2.12 -19.46
CA SER A 58 9.46 2.52 -19.77
C SER A 58 8.40 1.60 -19.16
N THR A 59 8.78 0.75 -18.19
CA THR A 59 7.85 -0.18 -17.54
C THR A 59 6.97 0.51 -16.49
N ASN A 60 7.43 1.63 -15.90
CA ASN A 60 6.67 2.50 -15.01
C ASN A 60 5.85 1.74 -13.96
N GLN A 61 6.51 0.88 -13.20
CA GLN A 61 5.87 0.12 -12.13
C GLN A 61 5.59 1.03 -10.93
N TYR A 62 4.43 0.85 -10.31
CA TYR A 62 4.01 1.63 -9.14
C TYR A 62 4.19 0.79 -7.89
N GLY A 63 4.75 1.38 -6.84
CA GLY A 63 4.93 0.67 -5.58
C GLY A 63 5.52 1.53 -4.48
N VAL A 64 6.16 0.88 -3.52
CA VAL A 64 6.84 1.52 -2.38
C VAL A 64 8.20 0.85 -2.18
N ILE A 65 9.10 1.57 -1.51
CA ILE A 65 10.38 1.00 -1.07
C ILE A 65 10.11 0.20 0.21
N ALA A 66 10.33 -1.12 0.16
CA ALA A 66 9.99 -2.03 1.25
C ALA A 66 10.70 -1.67 2.57
N GLN A 67 11.95 -1.18 2.50
CA GLN A 67 12.74 -0.75 3.66
C GLN A 67 12.22 0.55 4.29
N GLU A 68 11.56 1.41 3.51
CA GLU A 68 10.87 2.59 4.06
C GLU A 68 9.57 2.17 4.73
N LEU A 69 8.81 1.27 4.07
CA LEU A 69 7.57 0.76 4.62
C LEU A 69 7.77 0.01 5.93
N GLU A 70 8.83 -0.79 6.06
CA GLU A 70 9.14 -1.57 7.26
C GLU A 70 9.22 -0.69 8.52
N LYS A 71 9.75 0.54 8.40
CA LYS A 71 9.86 1.48 9.53
C LYS A 71 8.49 1.94 10.06
N ILE A 72 7.46 1.86 9.23
CA ILE A 72 6.10 2.33 9.54
C ILE A 72 5.16 1.15 9.83
N TYR A 73 5.24 0.11 9.01
CA TYR A 73 4.45 -1.11 9.06
C TYR A 73 5.34 -2.35 8.93
N PRO A 74 6.09 -2.72 9.98
CA PRO A 74 7.00 -3.87 9.94
C PRO A 74 6.25 -5.17 9.64
N ASP A 75 5.02 -5.33 10.14
CA ASP A 75 4.17 -6.52 9.92
C ASP A 75 3.73 -6.70 8.46
N LEU A 76 3.87 -5.66 7.62
CA LEU A 76 3.55 -5.69 6.21
C LEU A 76 4.78 -5.93 5.32
N VAL A 77 5.96 -6.11 5.91
CA VAL A 77 7.20 -6.37 5.19
C VAL A 77 7.78 -7.71 5.66
N LYS A 78 8.19 -8.53 4.69
CA LYS A 78 8.87 -9.80 4.97
C LYS A 78 10.27 -9.73 4.41
N VAL A 79 11.25 -10.12 5.21
CA VAL A 79 12.63 -10.30 4.76
C VAL A 79 12.86 -11.78 4.50
N ASP A 80 13.20 -12.10 3.26
CA ASP A 80 13.68 -13.43 2.90
C ASP A 80 15.09 -13.60 3.52
N LYS A 81 15.23 -14.63 4.36
CA LYS A 81 16.46 -14.88 5.10
C LYS A 81 17.58 -15.45 4.24
N ASP A 82 17.23 -16.05 3.11
CA ASP A 82 18.21 -16.76 2.25
C ASP A 82 18.94 -15.79 1.31
N ASN A 83 18.25 -14.74 0.85
CA ASN A 83 18.81 -13.75 -0.08
C ASN A 83 18.79 -12.29 0.46
N GLY A 84 18.18 -12.05 1.62
CA GLY A 84 18.10 -10.72 2.25
C GLY A 84 17.15 -9.74 1.54
N LEU A 85 16.32 -10.20 0.61
CA LEU A 85 15.37 -9.35 -0.11
C LEU A 85 14.11 -9.08 0.70
N TYR A 86 13.56 -7.88 0.52
CA TYR A 86 12.38 -7.41 1.22
C TYR A 86 11.17 -7.53 0.30
N GLY A 87 10.11 -8.18 0.78
CA GLY A 87 8.81 -8.29 0.11
C GLY A 87 7.73 -7.53 0.87
N VAL A 88 6.77 -6.97 0.14
CA VAL A 88 5.66 -6.19 0.72
C VAL A 88 4.34 -6.97 0.62
N ASN A 89 3.61 -7.04 1.73
CA ASN A 89 2.23 -7.51 1.77
C ASN A 89 1.27 -6.38 1.36
N TYR A 90 1.15 -6.15 0.05
CA TYR A 90 0.24 -5.13 -0.49
C TYR A 90 -1.24 -5.39 -0.14
N GLN A 91 -1.66 -6.65 0.03
CA GLN A 91 -3.03 -6.96 0.45
C GLN A 91 -3.31 -6.47 1.87
N GLY A 92 -2.31 -6.54 2.77
CA GLY A 92 -2.41 -6.02 4.13
C GLY A 92 -2.50 -4.50 4.22
N LEU A 93 -2.08 -3.76 3.19
CA LEU A 93 -2.27 -2.30 3.13
C LEU A 93 -3.74 -1.90 2.90
N ILE A 94 -4.56 -2.75 2.28
CA ILE A 94 -5.96 -2.44 1.97
C ILE A 94 -6.78 -2.03 3.21
N PRO A 95 -6.84 -2.83 4.30
CA PRO A 95 -7.59 -2.43 5.49
C PRO A 95 -7.03 -1.17 6.18
N VAL A 96 -5.72 -0.92 6.07
CA VAL A 96 -5.09 0.32 6.54
C VAL A 96 -5.59 1.52 5.73
N LEU A 97 -5.58 1.42 4.40
CA LEU A 97 -6.08 2.47 3.51
C LEU A 97 -7.57 2.75 3.72
N ILE A 98 -8.39 1.71 3.93
CA ILE A 98 -9.80 1.86 4.30
C ILE A 98 -9.94 2.70 5.57
N LYS A 99 -9.18 2.39 6.62
CA LYS A 99 -9.23 3.14 7.86
C LYS A 99 -8.73 4.58 7.68
N ALA A 100 -7.67 4.80 6.91
CA ALA A 100 -7.16 6.13 6.61
C ALA A 100 -8.20 7.00 5.89
N LEU A 101 -8.95 6.43 4.93
CA LEU A 101 -10.05 7.11 4.25
C LEU A 101 -11.20 7.46 5.21
N GLN A 102 -11.54 6.57 6.14
CA GLN A 102 -12.55 6.85 7.16
C GLN A 102 -12.11 7.99 8.08
N GLU A 103 -10.85 7.98 8.55
CA GLU A 103 -10.28 9.06 9.37
C GLU A 103 -10.27 10.39 8.61
N GLN A 104 -9.89 10.37 7.33
CA GLN A 104 -9.93 11.54 6.47
C GLN A 104 -11.36 12.09 6.29
N GLN A 105 -12.35 11.21 6.11
CA GLN A 105 -13.75 11.61 5.96
C GLN A 105 -14.30 12.29 7.22
N VAL A 106 -13.91 11.82 8.41
CA VAL A 106 -14.27 12.48 9.67
C VAL A 106 -13.71 13.90 9.72
N ALA A 107 -12.43 14.07 9.40
CA ALA A 107 -11.79 15.39 9.37
C ALA A 107 -12.46 16.34 8.35
N ILE A 108 -12.82 15.86 7.16
CA ILE A 108 -13.54 16.64 6.15
C ILE A 108 -14.91 17.09 6.66
N SER A 109 -15.66 16.20 7.32
CA SER A 109 -16.98 16.52 7.87
C SER A 109 -16.89 17.56 8.99
N GLU A 110 -15.90 17.44 9.89
CA GLU A 110 -15.64 18.42 10.94
C GLU A 110 -15.27 19.80 10.38
N LEU A 111 -14.38 19.84 9.39
CA LEU A 111 -13.99 21.09 8.72
C LEU A 111 -15.18 21.73 8.01
N SER A 112 -16.01 20.92 7.33
CA SER A 112 -17.22 21.40 6.66
C SER A 112 -18.21 22.01 7.65
N ALA A 113 -18.43 21.36 8.81
CA ALA A 113 -19.29 21.89 9.86
C ALA A 113 -18.76 23.21 10.45
N LYS A 114 -17.43 23.32 10.67
CA LYS A 114 -16.78 24.56 11.13
C LYS A 114 -16.99 25.68 10.11
N ILE A 115 -16.79 25.39 8.82
CA ILE A 115 -17.00 26.37 7.74
C ILE A 115 -18.46 26.82 7.69
N SER A 116 -19.43 25.91 7.83
CA SER A 116 -20.86 26.27 7.85
C SER A 116 -21.21 27.19 9.02
N LYS A 117 -20.65 26.95 10.22
CA LYS A 117 -20.85 27.83 11.38
C LYS A 117 -20.28 29.22 11.13
N LEU A 118 -19.03 29.31 10.67
CA LEU A 118 -18.37 30.58 10.37
C LEU A 118 -19.09 31.38 9.27
N LYS A 119 -19.66 30.71 8.26
CA LYS A 119 -20.43 31.36 7.19
C LYS A 119 -21.78 31.89 7.64
N ASN A 120 -22.37 31.27 8.66
CA ASN A 120 -23.71 31.62 9.13
C ASN A 120 -23.71 32.70 10.23
N GLY A 121 -22.55 33.29 10.55
CA GLY A 121 -22.48 34.51 11.36
C GLY A 121 -22.85 34.33 12.83
N GLU A 122 -22.29 33.30 13.48
CA GLU A 122 -21.92 33.37 14.90
C GLU A 122 -20.40 33.44 15.03
#